data_AF-A0A7R9JQM2-F1
#
_entry.id   AF-A0A7R9JQM2-F1
#
_cell.length_a   1.000
_cell.length_b   1.000
_cell.length_c   1.000
_cell.angle_alpha   90.00
_cell.angle_beta   90.00
_cell.angle_gamma   90.00
#
_symmetry.space_group_name_H-M   'P 1'
#
loop_
_entity.id
_entity.type
_entity.pdbx_description
1 polymer ?
#
loop_
_entity_poly.entity_id
_entity_poly.type
_entity_poly.pdbx_seq_one_letter_code
_entity_poly.pdbx_strand_id
1 'polypeptide(L)'
;MADLEPGWYSAMGQGHAISVLARAYHHSGGDPQYLRSAVAALRPFRVPSAEGGVLSSFLGKFPWYEEYPTIPASFVLNGFIYSLLGLYDLKTISSPDYVKEAADLFDQGMSSLKRLLLLYDTGSGTSYDLRHFTLGSPPNLARWDYHATHVNQLLLLATIDRDPLLTSTAERWIGYMNGKRAAHN
;
A
#
# COMPACT_ATOMS: atom_id res chain seq x y z
N MET A 1 18.72 10.53 3.48
CA MET A 1 17.28 10.78 3.25
C MET A 1 16.96 12.04 4.04
N ALA A 2 16.23 13.00 3.46
CA ALA A 2 15.89 14.23 4.17
C ALA A 2 14.92 13.92 5.33
N ASP A 3 15.04 14.65 6.44
CA ASP A 3 14.11 14.54 7.56
C ASP A 3 12.72 15.07 7.15
N LEU A 4 11.67 14.44 7.68
CA LEU A 4 10.29 14.86 7.46
C LEU A 4 9.88 15.87 8.53
N GLU A 5 9.80 17.14 8.15
CA GLU A 5 9.32 18.21 9.02
C GLU A 5 7.84 18.02 9.40
N PRO A 6 7.41 18.49 10.59
CA PRO A 6 6.03 18.33 11.06
C PRO A 6 4.97 18.79 10.04
N GLY A 7 3.89 18.01 9.90
CA GLY A 7 2.79 18.28 8.97
C GLY A 7 2.72 17.37 7.74
N TRP A 8 3.64 16.41 7.61
CA TRP A 8 3.60 15.40 6.56
C TRP A 8 2.42 14.43 6.70
N TYR A 9 1.89 13.93 5.57
CA TYR A 9 0.84 12.91 5.52
C TYR A 9 1.41 11.51 5.28
N SER A 10 0.71 10.49 5.76
CA SER A 10 1.05 9.08 5.50
C SER A 10 -0.02 8.41 4.67
N ALA A 11 0.32 7.72 3.58
CA ALA A 11 -0.66 6.93 2.82
C ALA A 11 -1.29 5.82 3.68
N MET A 12 -0.53 5.23 4.59
CA MET A 12 -1.05 4.25 5.56
C MET A 12 -2.04 4.90 6.52
N GLY A 13 -1.70 6.08 7.05
CA GLY A 13 -2.58 6.86 7.90
C GLY A 13 -3.90 7.22 7.20
N GLN A 14 -3.83 7.68 5.95
CA GLN A 14 -5.01 7.96 5.13
C GLN A 14 -5.82 6.67 4.88
N GLY A 15 -5.17 5.56 4.52
CA GLY A 15 -5.81 4.27 4.30
C GLY A 15 -6.61 3.78 5.51
N HIS A 16 -5.98 3.77 6.70
CA HIS A 16 -6.65 3.40 7.93
C HIS A 16 -7.81 4.32 8.28
N ALA A 17 -7.64 5.63 8.14
CA ALA A 17 -8.70 6.60 8.38
C ALA A 17 -9.90 6.34 7.44
N ILE A 18 -9.64 6.14 6.15
CA ILE A 18 -10.67 5.83 5.15
C ILE A 18 -11.39 4.53 5.52
N SER A 19 -10.67 3.45 5.86
CA SER A 19 -11.23 2.18 6.30
C SER A 19 -12.17 2.33 7.51
N VAL A 20 -11.78 3.12 8.51
CA VAL A 20 -12.61 3.39 9.70
C VAL A 20 -13.85 4.18 9.32
N LEU A 21 -13.70 5.26 8.56
CA LEU A 21 -14.79 6.14 8.14
C LEU A 21 -15.80 5.41 7.25
N ALA A 22 -15.31 4.54 6.34
CA ALA A 22 -16.16 3.73 5.49
C ALA A 22 -17.05 2.77 6.30
N ARG A 23 -16.48 2.10 7.31
CA ARG A 23 -17.24 1.24 8.22
C ARG A 23 -18.20 2.04 9.11
N ALA A 24 -17.79 3.21 9.58
CA ALA A 24 -18.65 4.11 10.35
C ALA A 24 -19.86 4.60 9.52
N TYR A 25 -19.65 4.94 8.26
CA TYR A 25 -20.73 5.26 7.32
C TYR A 25 -21.73 4.10 7.21
N HIS A 26 -21.23 2.88 7.02
CA HIS A 26 -22.09 1.70 6.93
C HIS A 26 -22.89 1.44 8.22
N HIS A 27 -22.22 1.42 9.37
CA HIS A 27 -22.85 1.10 10.66
C HIS A 27 -23.76 2.21 11.21
N SER A 28 -23.58 3.46 10.78
CA SER A 28 -24.48 4.57 11.13
C SER A 28 -25.77 4.58 10.31
N GLY A 29 -25.94 3.66 9.35
CA GLY A 29 -27.07 3.68 8.42
C GLY A 29 -26.91 4.73 7.31
N GLY A 30 -25.70 5.24 7.08
CA GLY A 30 -25.39 6.17 6.00
C GLY A 30 -25.19 7.62 6.44
N ASP A 31 -24.65 7.90 7.63
CA ASP A 31 -24.36 9.28 8.05
C ASP A 31 -23.34 9.93 7.10
N PRO A 32 -23.74 10.97 6.33
CA PRO A 32 -22.91 11.52 5.27
C PRO A 32 -21.66 12.24 5.78
N GLN A 33 -21.54 12.54 7.08
CA GLN A 33 -20.31 13.12 7.64
C GLN A 33 -19.12 12.17 7.52
N TYR A 34 -19.32 10.87 7.77
CA TYR A 34 -18.26 9.87 7.64
C TYR A 34 -17.82 9.74 6.18
N LEU A 35 -18.78 9.64 5.25
CA LEU A 35 -18.48 9.53 3.82
C LEU A 35 -17.74 10.77 3.29
N ARG A 36 -18.22 11.99 3.62
CA ARG A 36 -17.53 13.23 3.21
C ARG A 36 -16.09 13.28 3.73
N SER A 37 -15.87 12.82 4.96
CA SER A 37 -14.52 12.78 5.55
C SER A 37 -13.62 11.76 4.85
N ALA A 38 -14.15 10.57 4.52
CA ALA A 38 -13.42 9.54 3.78
C ALA A 38 -13.02 10.02 2.37
N VAL A 39 -13.94 10.69 1.67
CA VAL A 39 -13.67 11.30 0.36
C VAL A 39 -12.62 12.40 0.45
N ALA A 40 -12.71 13.28 1.45
CA ALA A 40 -11.71 14.32 1.66
C ALA A 40 -10.31 13.75 1.91
N ALA A 41 -10.22 12.57 2.52
CA ALA A 41 -8.96 11.86 2.77
C ALA A 41 -8.29 11.31 1.50
N LEU A 42 -8.95 11.32 0.33
CA LEU A 42 -8.34 10.96 -0.96
C LEU A 42 -7.36 12.03 -1.48
N ARG A 43 -7.49 13.29 -1.03
CA ARG A 43 -6.71 14.42 -1.58
C ARG A 43 -5.18 14.22 -1.57
N PRO A 44 -4.54 13.64 -0.54
CA PRO A 44 -3.09 13.45 -0.56
C PRO A 44 -2.60 12.46 -1.63
N PHE A 45 -3.44 11.52 -2.08
CA PHE A 45 -3.05 10.47 -3.05
C PHE A 45 -2.78 11.00 -4.46
N ARG A 46 -3.25 12.21 -4.79
CA ARG A 46 -3.03 12.87 -6.08
C ARG A 46 -1.93 13.93 -6.06
N VAL A 47 -1.36 14.22 -4.89
CA VAL A 47 -0.36 15.27 -4.72
C VAL A 47 1.01 14.61 -4.55
N PRO A 48 2.03 15.00 -5.33
CA PRO A 48 3.39 14.49 -5.17
C PRO A 48 3.92 14.68 -3.74
N SER A 49 4.74 13.75 -3.24
CA SER A 49 5.38 13.86 -1.92
C SER A 49 6.15 15.17 -1.74
N ALA A 50 6.82 15.63 -2.80
CA ALA A 50 7.54 16.92 -2.81
C ALA A 50 6.63 18.15 -2.71
N GLU A 51 5.33 18.00 -2.97
CA GLU A 51 4.31 19.06 -2.91
C GLU A 51 3.39 18.89 -1.69
N GLY A 52 3.79 18.07 -0.71
CA GLY A 52 3.04 17.85 0.52
C GLY A 52 1.94 16.80 0.44
N GLY A 53 1.96 15.93 -0.58
CA GLY A 53 1.08 14.76 -0.66
C GLY A 53 1.77 13.45 -0.31
N VAL A 54 1.21 12.34 -0.82
CA VAL A 54 1.76 10.99 -0.62
C VAL A 54 2.08 10.27 -1.93
N LEU A 55 1.91 10.92 -3.08
CA LEU A 55 2.16 10.31 -4.38
C LEU A 55 3.66 10.34 -4.74
N SER A 56 4.18 9.17 -5.07
CA SER A 56 5.50 8.95 -5.64
C SER A 56 5.39 8.15 -6.94
N SER A 57 6.51 7.98 -7.65
CA SER A 57 6.57 7.19 -8.87
C SER A 57 7.88 6.40 -8.95
N PHE A 58 7.78 5.08 -8.96
CA PHE A 58 8.94 4.21 -9.15
C PHE A 58 9.39 4.28 -10.62
N LEU A 59 10.63 4.69 -10.85
CA LEU A 59 11.25 4.90 -12.17
C LEU A 59 10.42 5.79 -13.12
N GLY A 60 9.65 6.73 -12.57
CA GLY A 60 8.77 7.62 -13.35
C GLY A 60 7.59 6.91 -14.03
N LYS A 61 7.35 5.63 -13.73
CA LYS A 61 6.36 4.79 -14.44
C LYS A 61 5.28 4.20 -13.54
N PHE A 62 5.61 3.83 -12.31
CA PHE A 62 4.68 3.12 -11.43
C PHE A 62 4.33 4.00 -10.23
N PRO A 63 3.13 4.61 -10.23
CA PRO A 63 2.60 5.39 -9.11
C PRO A 63 2.63 4.59 -7.81
N TRP A 64 3.01 5.24 -6.71
CA TRP A 64 3.10 4.63 -5.39
C TRP A 64 2.61 5.60 -4.32
N TYR A 65 1.95 5.08 -3.29
CA TYR A 65 1.43 5.86 -2.17
C TYR A 65 2.34 5.65 -0.95
N GLU A 66 3.11 6.67 -0.60
CA GLU A 66 4.18 6.56 0.39
C GLU A 66 3.63 6.51 1.83
N GLU A 67 4.04 5.50 2.59
CA GLU A 67 3.85 5.48 4.05
C GLU A 67 4.58 6.66 4.69
N TYR A 68 5.81 6.90 4.24
CA TYR A 68 6.65 8.03 4.60
C TYR A 68 7.01 8.78 3.31
N PRO A 69 6.48 9.99 3.06
CA PRO A 69 6.69 10.75 1.81
C PRO A 69 8.09 11.36 1.73
N THR A 70 9.13 10.52 1.86
CA THR A 70 10.54 10.93 1.91
C THR A 70 11.08 11.31 0.55
N ILE A 71 12.16 12.09 0.55
CA ILE A 71 12.93 12.41 -0.67
C ILE A 71 14.38 11.93 -0.46
N PRO A 72 14.89 11.01 -1.31
CA PRO A 72 14.16 10.25 -2.33
C PRO A 72 13.12 9.30 -1.73
N ALA A 73 12.20 8.81 -2.57
CA ALA A 73 11.10 7.93 -2.18
C ALA A 73 11.58 6.63 -1.53
N SER A 74 10.78 6.15 -0.56
CA SER A 74 11.11 4.98 0.26
C SER A 74 10.50 3.70 -0.28
N PHE A 75 9.28 3.79 -0.83
CA PHE A 75 8.49 2.66 -1.31
C PHE A 75 8.33 1.57 -0.23
N VAL A 76 7.77 1.93 0.93
CA VAL A 76 7.46 0.95 1.98
C VAL A 76 6.26 0.10 1.55
N LEU A 77 6.39 -1.23 1.62
CA LEU A 77 5.38 -2.17 1.12
C LEU A 77 4.11 -2.19 1.97
N ASN A 78 4.26 -2.38 3.28
CA ASN A 78 3.11 -2.59 4.17
C ASN A 78 2.15 -1.38 4.19
N GLY A 79 2.67 -0.16 4.33
CA GLY A 79 1.84 1.03 4.35
C GLY A 79 1.18 1.33 3.02
N PHE A 80 1.84 1.01 1.90
CA PHE A 80 1.22 1.08 0.58
C PHE A 80 0.02 0.14 0.49
N ILE A 81 0.15 -1.12 0.88
CA ILE A 81 -0.97 -2.07 0.82
C ILE A 81 -2.12 -1.63 1.74
N TYR A 82 -1.84 -1.16 2.96
CA TYR A 82 -2.90 -0.61 3.83
C TYR A 82 -3.63 0.58 3.19
N SER A 83 -2.93 1.42 2.45
CA SER A 83 -3.56 2.50 1.69
C SER A 83 -4.52 1.97 0.61
N LEU A 84 -4.16 0.89 -0.10
CA LEU A 84 -5.03 0.23 -1.08
C LEU A 84 -6.28 -0.37 -0.43
N LEU A 85 -6.15 -0.97 0.75
CA LEU A 85 -7.30 -1.52 1.48
C LEU A 85 -8.30 -0.43 1.88
N GLY A 86 -7.81 0.75 2.30
CA GLY A 86 -8.66 1.91 2.55
C GLY A 86 -9.38 2.39 1.28
N LEU A 87 -8.66 2.51 0.15
CA LEU A 87 -9.25 2.86 -1.13
C LEU A 87 -10.33 1.85 -1.56
N TYR A 88 -10.08 0.56 -1.34
CA TYR A 88 -11.04 -0.51 -1.62
C TYR A 88 -12.31 -0.40 -0.74
N ASP A 89 -12.14 -0.17 0.56
CA ASP A 89 -13.27 0.02 1.48
C ASP A 89 -14.17 1.19 1.03
N LEU A 90 -13.57 2.31 0.57
CA LEU A 90 -14.36 3.44 0.05
C LEU A 90 -14.98 3.15 -1.32
N LYS A 91 -14.25 2.49 -2.23
CA LYS A 91 -14.76 2.06 -3.55
C LYS A 91 -16.00 1.17 -3.44
N THR A 92 -16.12 0.38 -2.37
CA THR A 92 -17.25 -0.55 -2.18
C THR A 92 -18.49 0.10 -1.57
N ILE A 93 -18.44 1.37 -1.18
CA ILE A 93 -19.61 2.12 -0.71
C ILE A 93 -20.46 2.54 -1.91
N SER A 94 -21.74 2.17 -1.94
CA SER A 94 -22.69 2.45 -3.03
C SER A 94 -22.99 3.96 -3.22
N SER A 95 -22.11 4.71 -3.89
CA SER A 95 -22.38 6.08 -4.38
C SER A 95 -21.58 6.39 -5.67
N PRO A 96 -22.23 6.67 -6.82
CA PRO A 96 -21.55 6.74 -8.12
C PRO A 96 -20.37 7.73 -8.23
N ASP A 97 -20.51 8.93 -7.66
CA ASP A 97 -19.55 10.01 -7.90
C ASP A 97 -18.23 9.81 -7.15
N TYR A 98 -18.29 9.30 -5.92
CA TYR A 98 -17.12 9.10 -5.06
C TYR A 98 -16.45 7.74 -5.27
N VAL A 99 -17.23 6.74 -5.70
CA VAL A 99 -16.72 5.40 -6.06
C VAL A 99 -15.69 5.51 -7.17
N LYS A 100 -15.86 6.43 -8.12
CA LYS A 100 -14.98 6.53 -9.28
C LYS A 100 -13.54 6.90 -8.89
N GLU A 101 -13.33 7.96 -8.09
CA GLU A 101 -11.97 8.40 -7.72
C GLU A 101 -11.25 7.35 -6.87
N ALA A 102 -11.92 6.77 -5.87
CA ALA A 102 -11.35 5.69 -5.06
C ALA A 102 -11.05 4.44 -5.91
N ALA A 103 -11.91 4.12 -6.88
CA ALA A 103 -11.69 3.03 -7.83
C ALA A 103 -10.46 3.26 -8.71
N ASP A 104 -10.35 4.45 -9.30
CA ASP A 104 -9.23 4.80 -10.18
C ASP A 104 -7.89 4.71 -9.41
N LEU A 105 -7.84 5.26 -8.18
CA LEU A 105 -6.66 5.18 -7.31
C LEU A 105 -6.34 3.74 -6.88
N PHE A 106 -7.35 2.94 -6.54
CA PHE A 106 -7.16 1.54 -6.18
C PHE A 106 -6.61 0.73 -7.36
N ASP A 107 -7.21 0.88 -8.54
CA ASP A 107 -6.83 0.12 -9.74
C ASP A 107 -5.42 0.51 -10.21
N GLN A 108 -5.07 1.80 -10.15
CA GLN A 108 -3.71 2.31 -10.39
C GLN A 108 -2.71 1.71 -9.40
N GLY A 109 -3.02 1.73 -8.11
CA GLY A 109 -2.16 1.21 -7.06
C GLY A 109 -1.97 -0.32 -7.13
N MET A 110 -3.03 -1.08 -7.40
CA MET A 110 -2.96 -2.53 -7.62
C MET A 110 -2.10 -2.88 -8.84
N SER A 111 -2.19 -2.08 -9.92
CA SER A 111 -1.33 -2.25 -11.09
C SER A 111 0.14 -2.06 -10.75
N SER A 112 0.49 -1.03 -9.97
CA SER A 112 1.86 -0.83 -9.47
C SER A 112 2.31 -1.95 -8.54
N LEU A 113 1.46 -2.36 -7.58
CA LEU A 113 1.76 -3.43 -6.64
C LEU A 113 2.20 -4.68 -7.39
N LYS A 114 1.39 -5.15 -8.33
CA LYS A 114 1.66 -6.38 -9.09
C LYS A 114 2.96 -6.31 -9.89
N ARG A 115 3.33 -5.13 -10.40
CA ARG A 115 4.57 -4.94 -11.16
C ARG A 115 5.82 -4.87 -10.30
N LEU A 116 5.68 -4.44 -9.03
CA LEU A 116 6.79 -4.22 -8.13
C LEU A 116 6.91 -5.27 -7.02
N LEU A 117 5.88 -6.09 -6.80
CA LEU A 117 5.78 -6.99 -5.65
C LEU A 117 7.00 -7.90 -5.49
N LEU A 118 7.49 -8.45 -6.60
CA LEU A 118 8.63 -9.37 -6.58
C LEU A 118 9.97 -8.69 -6.28
N LEU A 119 10.07 -7.35 -6.37
CA LEU A 119 11.27 -6.62 -5.94
C LEU A 119 11.47 -6.67 -4.42
N TYR A 120 10.41 -6.94 -3.67
CA TYR A 120 10.46 -7.12 -2.22
C TYR A 120 10.80 -8.54 -1.80
N ASP A 121 10.82 -9.49 -2.74
CA ASP A 121 11.11 -10.90 -2.46
C ASP A 121 12.64 -11.13 -2.48
N THR A 122 13.18 -11.57 -1.35
CA THR A 122 14.62 -11.83 -1.21
C THR A 122 14.99 -13.31 -1.41
N GLY A 123 13.99 -14.16 -1.70
CA GLY A 123 14.14 -15.61 -1.80
C GLY A 123 14.19 -16.34 -0.45
N SER A 124 14.17 -15.63 0.68
CA SER A 124 14.16 -16.24 2.03
C SER A 124 13.46 -15.38 3.10
N GLY A 125 12.74 -14.36 2.65
CA GLY A 125 12.12 -13.31 3.46
C GLY A 125 11.71 -12.17 2.54
N THR A 126 11.34 -11.02 3.12
CA THR A 126 10.99 -9.82 2.35
C THR A 126 11.83 -8.62 2.72
N SER A 127 12.03 -7.68 1.79
CA SER A 127 12.45 -6.32 2.13
C SER A 127 11.26 -5.53 2.65
N TYR A 128 11.51 -4.60 3.57
CA TYR A 128 10.50 -3.69 4.10
C TYR A 128 10.17 -2.57 3.11
N ASP A 129 11.20 -2.14 2.38
CA ASP A 129 11.17 -1.00 1.46
C ASP A 129 12.12 -1.24 0.27
N LEU A 130 12.10 -0.31 -0.70
CA LEU A 130 13.00 -0.34 -1.87
C LEU A 130 14.13 0.70 -1.78
N ARG A 131 14.53 1.14 -0.58
CA ARG A 131 15.60 2.13 -0.43
C ARG A 131 16.95 1.69 -0.97
N HIS A 132 17.18 0.37 -1.07
CA HIS A 132 18.36 -0.16 -1.74
C HIS A 132 18.41 0.17 -3.24
N PHE A 133 17.25 0.33 -3.91
CA PHE A 133 17.19 0.82 -5.28
C PHE A 133 17.35 2.34 -5.39
N THR A 134 16.85 3.10 -4.41
CA THR A 134 16.85 4.58 -4.49
C THR A 134 18.12 5.22 -3.92
N LEU A 135 18.77 4.57 -2.95
CA LEU A 135 19.96 5.07 -2.26
C LEU A 135 21.23 4.26 -2.55
N GLY A 136 21.13 3.12 -3.24
CA GLY A 136 22.28 2.22 -3.45
C GLY A 136 22.81 1.59 -2.15
N SER A 137 21.98 1.51 -1.11
CA SER A 137 22.31 0.88 0.17
C SER A 137 21.99 -0.63 0.16
N PRO A 138 22.44 -1.40 1.16
CA PRO A 138 21.93 -2.76 1.36
C PRO A 138 20.40 -2.78 1.56
N PRO A 139 19.71 -3.88 1.19
CA PRO A 139 18.27 -4.05 1.42
C PRO A 139 17.92 -3.92 2.90
N ASN A 140 16.90 -3.10 3.20
CA ASN A 140 16.30 -3.08 4.53
C ASN A 140 15.37 -4.30 4.66
N LEU A 141 15.87 -5.36 5.29
CA LEU A 141 15.10 -6.59 5.48
C LEU A 141 13.95 -6.36 6.46
N ALA A 142 12.77 -6.84 6.10
CA ALA A 142 11.63 -6.85 7.01
C ALA A 142 11.90 -7.83 8.15
N ARG A 143 11.71 -7.38 9.40
CA ARG A 143 11.63 -8.27 10.55
C ARG A 143 10.46 -9.25 10.37
N TRP A 144 10.49 -10.38 11.08
CA TRP A 144 9.50 -11.47 10.89
C TRP A 144 8.04 -11.06 11.15
N ASP A 145 7.81 -10.11 12.05
CA ASP A 145 6.50 -9.49 12.27
C ASP A 145 6.00 -8.71 11.05
N TYR A 146 6.86 -7.87 10.45
CA TYR A 146 6.53 -7.20 9.19
C TYR A 146 6.40 -8.18 8.01
N HIS A 147 7.22 -9.22 7.97
CA HIS A 147 7.08 -10.28 6.97
C HIS A 147 5.71 -10.98 7.09
N ALA A 148 5.27 -11.30 8.30
CA ALA A 148 3.94 -11.86 8.55
C ALA A 148 2.83 -10.87 8.16
N THR A 149 3.01 -9.57 8.41
CA THR A 149 2.10 -8.52 7.94
C THR A 149 1.99 -8.51 6.41
N HIS A 150 3.11 -8.57 5.70
CA HIS A 150 3.11 -8.65 4.23
C HIS A 150 2.33 -9.88 3.73
N VAL A 151 2.54 -11.05 4.35
CA VAL A 151 1.78 -12.27 4.04
C VAL A 151 0.27 -12.06 4.26
N ASN A 152 -0.14 -11.58 5.43
CA ASN A 152 -1.55 -11.35 5.76
C ASN A 152 -2.22 -10.36 4.78
N GLN A 153 -1.50 -9.31 4.42
CA GLN A 153 -1.94 -8.32 3.44
C GLN A 153 -2.15 -8.92 2.05
N LEU A 154 -1.21 -9.74 1.57
CA LEU A 154 -1.36 -10.42 0.27
C LEU A 154 -2.50 -11.45 0.29
N LEU A 155 -2.66 -12.21 1.38
CA LEU A 155 -3.78 -13.14 1.54
C LEU A 155 -5.12 -12.40 1.51
N LEU A 156 -5.22 -11.23 2.15
CA LEU A 156 -6.42 -10.40 2.10
C LEU A 156 -6.67 -9.89 0.66
N LEU A 157 -5.66 -9.31 0.01
CA LEU A 157 -5.78 -8.84 -1.37
C LEU A 157 -6.16 -9.96 -2.35
N ALA A 158 -5.70 -11.19 -2.13
CA ALA A 158 -6.07 -12.35 -2.95
C ALA A 158 -7.56 -12.74 -2.85
N THR A 159 -8.27 -12.29 -1.80
CA THR A 159 -9.73 -12.46 -1.72
C THR A 159 -10.49 -11.41 -2.54
N ILE A 160 -9.83 -10.31 -2.89
CA ILE A 160 -10.37 -9.15 -3.60
C ILE A 160 -10.03 -9.21 -5.10
N ASP A 161 -8.79 -9.57 -5.43
CA ASP A 161 -8.23 -9.64 -6.78
C ASP A 161 -7.74 -11.06 -7.05
N ARG A 162 -8.23 -11.68 -8.12
CA ARG A 162 -7.98 -13.10 -8.45
C ARG A 162 -6.66 -13.35 -9.19
N ASP A 163 -5.79 -12.36 -9.30
CA ASP A 163 -4.49 -12.53 -9.94
C ASP A 163 -3.63 -13.55 -9.18
N PRO A 164 -3.20 -14.66 -9.83
CA PRO A 164 -2.42 -15.71 -9.17
C PRO A 164 -1.11 -15.24 -8.57
N LEU A 165 -0.57 -14.09 -9.01
CA LEU A 165 0.64 -13.50 -8.45
C LEU A 165 0.51 -13.27 -6.94
N LEU A 166 -0.65 -12.84 -6.45
CA LEU A 166 -0.88 -12.52 -5.04
C LEU A 166 -0.85 -13.80 -4.19
N THR A 167 -1.66 -14.80 -4.55
CA THR A 167 -1.73 -16.07 -3.82
C THR A 167 -0.40 -16.83 -3.88
N SER A 168 0.21 -16.96 -5.06
CA SER A 168 1.48 -17.69 -5.21
C SER A 168 2.65 -17.01 -4.47
N THR A 169 2.65 -15.68 -4.40
CA THR A 169 3.66 -14.94 -3.63
C THR A 169 3.41 -15.08 -2.12
N ALA A 170 2.16 -15.00 -1.66
CA ALA A 170 1.82 -15.22 -0.26
C ALA A 170 2.21 -16.64 0.20
N GLU A 171 1.88 -17.67 -0.57
CA GLU A 171 2.25 -19.07 -0.29
C GLU A 171 3.77 -19.27 -0.22
N ARG A 172 4.51 -18.64 -1.13
CA ARG A 172 5.97 -18.67 -1.14
C ARG A 172 6.54 -18.02 0.13
N TRP A 173 6.01 -16.85 0.50
CA TRP A 173 6.45 -16.12 1.70
C TRP A 173 6.10 -16.86 3.01
N ILE A 174 4.94 -17.52 3.09
CA ILE A 174 4.63 -18.46 4.19
C ILE A 174 5.68 -19.56 4.31
N GLY A 175 6.20 -20.05 3.18
CA GLY A 175 7.31 -21.00 3.15
C GLY A 175 8.56 -20.48 3.87
N TYR A 176 8.89 -19.20 3.70
CA TYR A 176 10.09 -18.59 4.30
C TYR A 176 10.03 -18.57 5.82
N MET A 177 8.84 -18.40 6.41
CA MET A 177 8.63 -18.48 7.86
C MET A 177 8.94 -19.87 8.44
N ASN A 178 9.01 -20.90 7.59
CA ASN A 178 9.34 -22.28 7.97
C ASN A 178 10.74 -22.69 7.46
N GLY A 179 11.61 -21.72 7.18
CA GLY A 179 12.99 -21.97 6.75
C GLY A 179 13.15 -22.40 5.29
N LYS A 180 12.07 -22.42 4.49
CA LYS A 180 12.20 -22.64 3.04
C LYS A 180 12.94 -21.47 2.39
N ARG A 181 13.61 -21.75 1.29
CA ARG A 181 14.27 -20.75 0.44
C ARG A 181 13.87 -20.99 -1.01
N ALA A 182 13.90 -19.94 -1.82
CA ALA A 182 13.79 -20.06 -3.27
C ALA A 182 14.91 -20.97 -3.80
N ALA A 183 14.62 -21.70 -4.87
CA ALA A 183 15.64 -22.51 -5.54
C ALA A 183 16.80 -21.64 -6.03
N HIS A 184 18.02 -22.16 -5.92
CA HIS A 184 19.21 -21.58 -6.53
C HIS A 184 19.55 -22.38 -7.79
N ASN A 185 20.29 -21.74 -8.70
CA ASN A 185 20.72 -22.31 -9.97
C ASN A 185 21.89 -23.28 -9.82
#